data_AF-A0A3N5VS24-F1
#
_entry.id   AF-A0A3N5VS24-F1
#
_cell.length_a   1.000
_cell.length_b   1.000
_cell.length_c   1.000
_cell.angle_alpha   90.00
_cell.angle_beta   90.00
_cell.angle_gamma   90.00
#
_symmetry.space_group_name_H-M   'P 1'
#
loop_
_entity.id
_entity.type
_entity.pdbx_description
1 polymer ?
#
loop_
_entity_poly.entity_id
_entity_poly.type
_entity_poly.pdbx_seq_one_letter_code
_entity_poly.pdbx_strand_id
1 'polypeptide(L)' 'VFKAVSEGERRFTAIAVVTSNGGTPCGSCRQVLAEFGVETLVVIADEEGQIVRETTVADLLPGAFLPGDLPGK' A
#
# COMPACT_ATOMS: atom_id res chain seq x y z
N VAL A 1 -6.68 5.34 0.56
CA VAL A 1 -5.92 5.77 1.75
C VAL A 1 -6.48 7.04 2.38
N PHE A 2 -6.39 8.21 1.75
CA PHE A 2 -6.79 9.48 2.38
C PHE A 2 -8.21 9.52 2.97
N LYS A 3 -9.20 8.92 2.27
CA LYS A 3 -10.58 8.83 2.78
C LYS A 3 -10.66 8.10 4.12
N ALA A 4 -10.07 6.90 4.21
CA ALA A 4 -10.00 6.13 5.45
C ALA A 4 -9.31 6.92 6.57
N VAL A 5 -8.18 7.57 6.27
CA VAL A 5 -7.45 8.40 7.24
C VAL A 5 -8.29 9.59 7.73
N SER A 6 -9.03 10.25 6.83
CA SER A 6 -9.93 11.35 7.19
C SER A 6 -11.10 10.91 8.07
N GLU A 7 -11.40 9.61 8.08
CA GLU A 7 -12.45 8.99 8.91
C GLU A 7 -11.87 8.35 10.19
N GLY A 8 -10.58 8.54 10.45
CA GLY A 8 -9.90 8.04 11.65
C GLY A 8 -9.26 6.66 11.50
N GLU A 9 -9.45 5.99 10.37
CA GLU A 9 -8.88 4.68 10.09
C GLU A 9 -7.42 4.77 9.65
N ARG A 10 -6.51 4.28 10.50
CA ARG A 10 -5.05 4.40 10.30
C ARG A 10 -4.29 3.08 10.33
N ARG A 11 -4.98 1.96 10.55
CA ARG A 11 -4.40 0.61 10.56
C ARG A 11 -5.07 -0.19 9.46
N PHE A 12 -4.35 -0.47 8.39
CA PHE A 12 -4.87 -1.21 7.25
C PHE A 12 -4.43 -2.67 7.32
N THR A 13 -5.36 -3.59 7.11
CA THR A 13 -5.03 -5.02 6.99
C THR A 13 -4.67 -5.36 5.55
N ALA A 14 -5.45 -4.88 4.58
CA ALA A 14 -5.23 -5.13 3.17
C ALA A 14 -5.76 -3.99 2.29
N ILE A 15 -5.30 -3.94 1.04
CA ILE A 15 -5.81 -3.12 -0.05
C ILE A 15 -5.77 -3.89 -1.36
N ALA A 16 -6.81 -3.74 -2.18
CA ALA A 16 -6.83 -4.25 -3.55
C ALA A 16 -6.49 -3.13 -4.55
N VAL A 17 -5.64 -3.43 -5.53
CA VAL A 17 -5.32 -2.56 -6.66
C VAL A 17 -5.73 -3.30 -7.93
N VAL A 18 -6.70 -2.74 -8.66
CA VAL A 18 -7.30 -3.37 -9.82
C VAL A 18 -7.11 -2.48 -11.03
N THR A 19 -6.46 -3.00 -12.08
CA THR A 19 -6.33 -2.34 -13.39
C THR A 19 -6.46 -3.38 -14.48
N SER A 20 -6.84 -2.99 -15.70
CA SER A 20 -7.03 -3.92 -16.83
C SER A 20 -5.82 -4.78 -17.18
N ASN A 21 -4.61 -4.41 -16.73
CA ASN A 21 -3.37 -5.13 -16.98
C ASN A 21 -2.70 -5.69 -15.70
N GLY A 22 -3.39 -5.71 -14.55
CA GLY A 22 -2.79 -6.18 -13.30
C GLY A 22 -1.63 -5.30 -12.80
N GLY A 23 -1.75 -3.99 -13.01
CA GLY A 23 -0.75 -2.99 -12.70
C GLY A 23 -0.52 -2.83 -11.21
N THR A 24 0.75 -2.75 -10.82
CA THR A 24 1.15 -2.52 -9.43
C THR A 24 0.93 -1.05 -9.01
N PRO A 25 0.71 -0.75 -7.71
CA PRO A 25 0.61 0.65 -7.27
C PRO A 25 1.89 1.42 -7.61
N CYS A 26 1.76 2.71 -7.96
CA CYS A 26 2.90 3.57 -8.25
C CYS A 26 3.70 3.91 -6.97
N GLY A 27 4.91 4.46 -7.13
CA GLY A 27 5.83 4.74 -6.02
C GLY A 27 5.23 5.65 -4.93
N SER A 28 4.52 6.71 -5.31
CA SER A 28 3.87 7.60 -4.34
C SER A 28 2.76 6.91 -3.55
N CYS A 29 1.95 6.07 -4.19
CA CYS A 29 0.95 5.26 -3.50
C CYS A 29 1.58 4.30 -2.48
N ARG A 30 2.69 3.64 -2.86
CA ARG A 30 3.44 2.76 -1.94
C ARG A 30 3.96 3.53 -0.73
N GLN A 31 4.53 4.71 -0.95
CA GLN A 31 5.05 5.55 0.13
C GLN A 31 3.95 6.04 1.07
N VAL A 32 2.80 6.46 0.53
CA VAL A 32 1.64 6.85 1.34
C VAL A 32 1.09 5.66 2.13
N LEU A 33 1.06 4.45 1.56
CA LEU A 33 0.68 3.25 2.29
C LEU A 33 1.67 2.91 3.41
N ALA A 34 2.98 3.05 3.16
CA ALA A 34 4.03 2.76 4.13
C ALA A 34 3.93 3.62 5.40
N GLU A 35 3.48 4.88 5.27
CA GLU A 35 3.19 5.76 6.42
C GLU A 35 2.18 5.15 7.41
N PHE A 36 1.26 4.29 6.94
CA PHE A 36 0.20 3.69 7.74
C PHE A 36 0.40 2.19 8.02
N GLY A 37 1.49 1.59 7.53
CA GLY A 37 1.84 0.21 7.83
C GLY A 37 2.45 -0.54 6.64
N VAL A 38 3.71 -0.93 6.77
CA VAL A 38 4.44 -1.73 5.77
C VAL A 38 3.93 -3.18 5.66
N GLU A 39 3.26 -3.68 6.70
CA GLU A 39 2.65 -5.01 6.74
C GLU A 39 1.31 -5.10 5.98
N THR A 40 0.79 -3.98 5.46
CA THR A 40 -0.48 -3.98 4.72
C THR A 40 -0.39 -4.92 3.52
N LEU A 41 -1.29 -5.90 3.43
CA LEU A 41 -1.39 -6.79 2.28
C LEU A 41 -1.87 -6.01 1.05
N VAL A 42 -1.19 -6.18 -0.08
CA VAL A 42 -1.56 -5.60 -1.36
C VAL A 42 -1.93 -6.73 -2.31
N VAL A 43 -3.22 -6.79 -2.65
CA VAL A 43 -3.76 -7.73 -3.63
C VAL A 43 -3.86 -7.00 -4.97
N ILE A 44 -3.16 -7.49 -5.98
CA ILE A 44 -3.15 -6.91 -7.32
C ILE A 44 -3.95 -7.85 -8.22
N ALA A 45 -4.95 -7.31 -8.89
CA ALA A 45 -5.83 -8.08 -9.78
C ALA A 45 -6.10 -7.35 -11.11
N ASP A 46 -6.53 -8.11 -12.11
CA ASP A 46 -7.07 -7.57 -13.35
C ASP A 46 -8.58 -7.25 -13.26
N GLU A 47 -9.17 -6.71 -14.33
CA GLU A 47 -10.57 -6.29 -14.34
C GLU A 47 -11.56 -7.47 -14.30
N GLU A 48 -11.10 -8.68 -14.64
CA GLU A 48 -11.80 -9.94 -14.50
C GLU A 48 -11.72 -10.51 -13.07
N GLY A 49 -11.00 -9.82 -12.17
CA GLY A 49 -10.83 -10.22 -10.78
C GLY A 49 -9.84 -11.36 -10.58
N GLN A 50 -9.04 -11.71 -11.59
CA GLN A 50 -7.95 -12.66 -11.42
C GLN A 50 -6.84 -12.01 -10.60
N ILE A 51 -6.44 -12.69 -9.53
CA ILE A 51 -5.34 -12.23 -8.68
C ILE A 51 -4.03 -12.48 -9.43
N VAL A 52 -3.39 -11.39 -9.85
CA VAL A 52 -2.09 -11.40 -10.54
C VAL A 52 -0.97 -11.56 -9.52
N ARG A 53 -1.10 -10.94 -8.34
CA ARG A 53 -0.10 -11.03 -7.27
C ARG A 53 -0.68 -10.65 -5.92
N GLU A 54 -0.25 -11.36 -4.89
CA GLU A 54 -0.35 -10.93 -3.49
C GLU A 54 1.05 -10.62 -2.96
N THR A 55 1.18 -9.54 -2.18
CA THR A 55 2.46 -9.05 -1.67
C THR A 55 2.21 -8.09 -0.52
N THR A 56 3.24 -7.65 0.20
CA THR A 56 3.08 -6.57 1.21
C THR A 56 3.55 -5.21 0.69
N VAL A 57 3.25 -4.14 1.42
CA VAL A 57 3.85 -2.82 1.17
C VAL A 57 5.36 -2.86 1.37
N ALA A 58 5.86 -3.61 2.36
CA ALA A 58 7.30 -3.80 2.61
C ALA A 58 8.03 -4.39 1.38
N ASP A 59 7.44 -5.40 0.74
CA ASP A 59 8.02 -6.02 -0.47
C ASP A 59 7.97 -5.09 -1.68
N LEU A 60 6.97 -4.22 -1.76
CA LEU A 60 6.79 -3.27 -2.86
C LEU A 60 7.67 -2.02 -2.70
N LEU A 61 8.07 -1.68 -1.48
CA LEU A 61 8.91 -0.53 -1.15
C LEU A 61 9.97 -0.92 -0.10
N PRO A 62 10.96 -1.73 -0.49
CA PRO A 62 12.03 -2.12 0.41
C PRO A 62 12.87 -0.90 0.82
N GLY A 63 13.22 -0.82 2.11
CA GLY A 63 13.97 0.33 2.63
C GLY A 63 13.18 1.63 2.58
N ALA A 64 11.85 1.56 2.71
CA ALA A 64 10.98 2.73 2.76
C ALA A 64 11.50 3.75 3.80
N PHE A 65 11.45 5.03 3.45
CA PHE A 65 11.58 6.10 4.41
C PHE A 65 10.31 6.16 5.26
N LEU A 66 10.43 6.03 6.57
CA LEU A 66 9.32 5.91 7.52
C LEU A 66 9.29 7.08 8.50
N PRO A 67 8.20 7.26 9.27
CA PRO A 67 8.12 8.31 10.30
C PRO A 67 9.26 8.30 11.31
N GLY A 68 9.87 7.14 11.58
CA GLY A 68 11.02 7.00 12.48
C GLY A 68 12.35 7.50 11.91
N ASP A 69 12.43 7.74 10.59
CA ASP A 69 13.63 8.31 9.95
C ASP A 69 13.63 9.85 10.00
N LEU A 70 12.53 10.46 10.44
CA LEU A 70 12.44 11.91 10.62
C LEU A 70 13.22 12.33 11.87
N PRO A 71 14.10 13.34 11.77
CA PRO A 71 14.80 13.85 12.94
C PRO A 71 13.80 14.45 13.94
N GLY A 72 13.91 14.02 15.20
CA GLY A 72 13.09 14.54 16.30
C GLY A 72 11.72 13.86 16.50
N LYS A 73 11.49 12.71 15.88
CA LYS A 73 10.41 11.78 16.21
C LYS A 73 10.93 10.52 16.90
#